data_AF-A0A023PM54-F1
#
_entry.id   AF-A0A023PM54-F1
#
_cell.length_a   1.000
_cell.length_b   1.000
_cell.length_c   1.000
_cell.angle_alpha   90.00
_cell.angle_beta   90.00
_cell.angle_gamma   90.00
#
_symmetry.space_group_name_H-M   'P 1'
#
loop_
_entity.id
_entity.type
_entity.pdbx_description
1 polymer ?
#
loop_
_entity_poly.entity_id
_entity_poly.type
_entity_poly.pdbx_seq_one_letter_code
_entity_poly.pdbx_strand_id
1 'polypeptide(L)'
;MKEKQFYTTKFLSLQLKQAILLAFKEAKKYGSTNVNSKFLLYAILKIDRTLANKGINNLYKSNFPLENKVNKILIKFESDFKVLKKGSSVIERDNVLTFSRTTRRVLFLILRSIKTTRNICVINTFQVFNSLIRNKGLRKWIKNALTDS
;
A
#
# COMPACT_ATOMS: atom_id res chain seq x y z
N MET A 1 11.98 -42.04 -0.16
CA MET A 1 10.96 -41.06 -0.62
C MET A 1 11.69 -39.81 -1.07
N LYS A 2 11.52 -39.34 -2.32
CA LYS A 2 12.06 -38.04 -2.74
C LYS A 2 11.14 -36.94 -2.20
N GLU A 3 11.65 -36.07 -1.33
CA GLU A 3 10.94 -34.87 -0.91
C GLU A 3 10.62 -34.03 -2.15
N LYS A 4 9.34 -33.83 -2.45
CA LYS A 4 8.92 -32.87 -3.47
C LYS A 4 9.13 -31.48 -2.89
N GLN A 5 10.21 -30.81 -3.26
CA GLN A 5 10.36 -29.37 -3.02
C GLN A 5 9.31 -28.61 -3.85
N PHE A 6 8.29 -28.11 -3.16
CA PHE A 6 7.31 -27.20 -3.76
C PHE A 6 7.89 -25.79 -3.78
N TYR A 7 8.53 -25.41 -4.89
CA TYR A 7 8.91 -24.02 -5.10
C TYR A 7 7.65 -23.17 -5.32
N THR A 8 7.53 -22.05 -4.59
CA THR A 8 6.50 -21.06 -4.90
C THR A 8 6.75 -20.50 -6.29
N THR A 9 5.74 -20.52 -7.15
CA THR A 9 5.80 -19.90 -8.48
C THR A 9 5.47 -18.40 -8.44
N LYS A 10 5.14 -17.86 -7.26
CA LYS A 10 4.74 -16.47 -7.05
C LYS A 10 5.79 -15.73 -6.23
N PHE A 11 6.34 -14.67 -6.80
CA PHE A 11 7.35 -13.83 -6.17
C PHE A 11 6.87 -12.39 -6.08
N LEU A 12 7.34 -11.65 -5.09
CA LEU A 12 7.15 -10.21 -5.01
C LEU A 12 8.29 -9.52 -5.77
N SER A 13 7.98 -8.47 -6.53
CA SER A 13 9.01 -7.63 -7.14
C SER A 13 9.86 -6.95 -6.06
N LEU A 14 11.09 -6.58 -6.40
CA LEU A 14 11.98 -5.88 -5.48
C LEU A 14 11.35 -4.59 -4.94
N GLN A 15 10.73 -3.80 -5.81
CA GLN A 15 10.05 -2.56 -5.44
C GLN A 15 8.89 -2.84 -4.48
N LEU A 16 8.14 -3.94 -4.67
CA LEU A 16 7.04 -4.29 -3.77
C LEU A 16 7.56 -4.73 -2.40
N LYS A 17 8.67 -5.47 -2.34
CA LYS A 17 9.33 -5.81 -1.06
C LYS A 17 9.77 -4.54 -0.31
N GLN A 18 10.39 -3.60 -1.02
CA GLN A 18 10.80 -2.31 -0.46
C GLN A 18 9.60 -1.50 0.04
N ALA A 19 8.50 -1.45 -0.72
CA ALA A 19 7.27 -0.76 -0.32
C ALA A 19 6.64 -1.40 0.92
N ILE A 20 6.61 -2.73 1.01
CA ILE A 20 6.13 -3.43 2.20
C ILE A 20 6.99 -3.05 3.41
N LEU A 21 8.31 -3.15 3.30
CA LEU A 21 9.23 -2.80 4.38
C LEU A 21 9.05 -1.35 4.86
N LEU A 22 8.92 -0.42 3.91
CA LEU A 22 8.65 0.99 4.21
C LEU A 22 7.30 1.17 4.92
N ALA A 23 6.25 0.45 4.52
CA ALA A 23 4.95 0.52 5.18
C ALA A 23 5.02 0.09 6.65
N PHE A 24 5.78 -0.97 6.97
CA PHE A 24 6.04 -1.38 8.35
C PHE A 24 6.84 -0.34 9.13
N LYS A 25 7.89 0.23 8.52
CA LYS A 25 8.71 1.28 9.14
C LYS A 25 7.88 2.50 9.51
N GLU A 26 7.01 2.96 8.61
CA GLU A 26 6.16 4.13 8.83
C GLU A 26 5.06 3.83 9.85
N ALA A 27 4.41 2.67 9.77
CA ALA A 27 3.42 2.27 10.78
C ALA A 27 4.02 2.23 12.20
N LYS A 28 5.25 1.70 12.36
CA LYS A 28 5.98 1.73 13.64
C LYS A 28 6.30 3.16 14.07
N LYS A 29 6.83 4.00 13.17
CA LYS A 29 7.17 5.40 13.44
C LYS A 29 5.99 6.23 13.94
N TYR A 30 4.78 5.94 13.47
CA TYR A 30 3.55 6.66 13.85
C TYR A 30 2.72 5.94 14.92
N GLY A 31 3.27 4.93 15.61
CA GLY A 31 2.60 4.26 16.74
C GLY A 31 1.39 3.43 16.33
N SER A 32 1.31 2.98 15.07
CA SER A 32 0.21 2.17 14.61
C SER A 32 0.36 0.71 15.02
N THR A 33 -0.74 0.09 15.47
CA THR A 33 -0.77 -1.32 15.89
C THR A 33 -0.75 -2.30 14.71
N ASN A 34 -1.01 -1.84 13.49
CA ASN A 34 -1.01 -2.68 12.29
C ASN A 34 -0.71 -1.89 11.01
N VAL A 35 -0.24 -2.61 9.99
CA VAL A 35 -0.08 -2.05 8.64
C VAL A 35 -1.40 -2.16 7.87
N ASN A 36 -2.13 -1.04 7.83
CA ASN A 36 -3.37 -0.92 7.06
C ASN A 36 -3.11 -0.54 5.58
N SER A 37 -4.17 -0.45 4.79
CA SER A 37 -4.12 -0.12 3.36
C SER A 37 -3.58 1.28 3.07
N LYS A 38 -3.71 2.22 4.02
CA LYS A 38 -3.17 3.58 3.88
C LYS A 38 -1.64 3.56 3.95
N PHE A 39 -1.04 2.87 4.92
CA PHE A 39 0.42 2.72 5.01
C PHE A 39 1.00 2.01 3.79
N LEU A 40 0.34 0.93 3.32
CA LEU A 40 0.78 0.22 2.14
C LEU A 40 0.68 1.09 0.87
N LEU A 41 -0.40 1.84 0.69
CA LEU A 41 -0.54 2.77 -0.43
C LEU A 41 0.51 3.88 -0.36
N TYR A 42 0.68 4.52 0.81
CA TYR A 42 1.69 5.55 1.03
C TYR A 42 3.09 5.07 0.63
N ALA A 43 3.48 3.87 1.05
CA ALA A 43 4.78 3.32 0.73
C ALA A 43 4.94 3.02 -0.77
N ILE A 44 3.90 2.51 -1.43
CA ILE A 44 3.92 2.30 -2.89
C ILE A 44 4.10 3.63 -3.63
N LEU A 45 3.38 4.68 -3.21
CA LEU A 45 3.50 6.02 -3.80
C LEU A 45 4.90 6.63 -3.61
N LYS A 46 5.58 6.33 -2.50
CA LYS A 46 6.95 6.78 -2.23
C LYS A 46 8.00 6.01 -3.04
N ILE A 47 7.88 4.69 -3.16
CA ILE A 47 8.86 3.84 -3.85
C ILE A 47 8.71 3.93 -5.37
N ASP A 48 7.49 4.02 -5.89
CA ASP A 48 7.20 3.91 -7.33
C ASP A 48 6.42 5.13 -7.83
N ARG A 49 7.10 6.29 -7.83
CA ARG A 49 6.49 7.60 -8.14
C ARG A 49 5.97 7.73 -9.56
N THR A 50 6.66 7.17 -10.55
CA THR A 50 6.26 7.22 -11.96
C THR A 50 4.95 6.49 -12.19
N LEU A 51 4.82 5.29 -11.62
CA LEU A 51 3.63 4.48 -11.70
C LEU A 51 2.47 5.09 -10.87
N ALA A 52 2.78 5.61 -9.68
CA ALA A 52 1.85 6.37 -8.86
C ALA A 52 1.26 7.57 -9.61
N ASN A 53 2.11 8.38 -10.25
CA ASN A 53 1.68 9.54 -11.03
C ASN A 53 0.77 9.11 -12.18
N LYS A 54 1.14 8.10 -12.96
CA LYS A 54 0.29 7.56 -14.05
C LYS A 54 -1.05 7.05 -13.51
N GLY A 55 -1.04 6.26 -12.44
CA GLY A 55 -2.23 5.68 -11.84
C GLY A 55 -3.20 6.73 -11.28
N ILE A 56 -2.69 7.71 -10.53
CA ILE A 56 -3.48 8.81 -9.96
C ILE A 56 -4.01 9.74 -11.06
N ASN A 57 -3.19 10.08 -12.07
CA ASN A 57 -3.63 10.90 -13.19
C ASN A 57 -4.73 10.21 -14.02
N ASN A 58 -4.65 8.89 -14.22
CA ASN A 58 -5.67 8.13 -14.91
C ASN A 58 -6.99 8.04 -14.13
N LEU A 59 -6.93 7.96 -12.80
CA LEU A 59 -8.12 7.92 -11.94
C LEU A 59 -8.81 9.27 -11.81
N TYR A 60 -8.04 10.35 -11.80
CA TYR A 60 -8.51 11.71 -11.56
C TYR A 60 -8.10 12.62 -12.73
N LYS A 61 -8.60 12.26 -13.93
CA LYS A 61 -8.48 13.05 -15.15
C LYS A 61 -9.03 14.46 -14.87
N SER A 62 -8.13 15.44 -14.98
CA SER A 62 -8.35 16.89 -15.05
C SER A 62 -9.50 17.50 -14.22
N ASN A 63 -9.13 18.13 -13.11
CA ASN A 63 -9.72 19.39 -12.59
C ASN A 63 -8.74 20.12 -11.63
N PHE A 64 -7.55 19.57 -11.40
CA PHE A 64 -6.51 20.14 -10.55
C PHE A 64 -5.24 20.31 -11.38
N PRO A 65 -4.49 21.41 -11.20
CA PRO A 65 -3.23 21.63 -11.90
C PRO A 65 -2.34 20.38 -11.77
N LEU A 66 -1.78 19.96 -12.91
CA LEU A 66 -1.09 18.67 -13.10
C LEU A 66 0.11 18.47 -12.17
N GLU A 67 0.66 19.55 -11.65
CA GLU A 67 1.83 19.51 -10.79
C GLU A 67 1.44 19.09 -9.37
N ASN A 68 2.09 18.03 -8.88
CA ASN A 68 2.12 17.64 -7.47
C ASN A 68 0.92 16.89 -6.86
N LYS A 69 0.01 16.26 -7.62
CA LYS A 69 -1.09 15.44 -7.04
C LYS A 69 -0.61 14.34 -6.07
N VAL A 70 0.42 13.58 -6.46
CA VAL A 70 0.99 12.54 -5.57
C VAL A 70 1.62 13.17 -4.33
N ASN A 71 2.31 14.30 -4.46
CA ASN A 71 2.88 15.02 -3.31
C ASN A 71 1.79 15.51 -2.35
N LYS A 72 0.68 16.07 -2.85
CA LYS A 72 -0.48 16.44 -2.01
C LYS A 72 -1.04 15.24 -1.24
N ILE A 73 -1.22 14.11 -1.92
CA ILE A 73 -1.69 12.87 -1.29
C ILE A 73 -0.70 12.39 -0.20
N LEU A 74 0.61 12.44 -0.48
CA LEU A 74 1.65 12.07 0.49
C LEU A 74 1.64 12.98 1.72
N ILE A 75 1.48 14.29 1.54
CA ILE A 75 1.38 15.26 2.65
C ILE A 75 0.13 14.96 3.50
N LYS A 76 -1.02 14.69 2.86
CA LYS A 76 -2.25 14.33 3.59
C LYS A 76 -2.08 13.03 4.38
N PHE A 77 -1.42 12.02 3.81
CA PHE A 77 -1.09 10.79 4.55
C PHE A 77 -0.25 11.08 5.80
N GLU A 78 0.80 11.89 5.67
CA GLU A 78 1.66 12.24 6.80
C GLU A 78 0.91 13.02 7.88
N SER A 79 -0.03 13.89 7.49
CA SER A 79 -0.93 14.56 8.43
C SER A 79 -1.82 13.56 9.19
N ASP A 80 -2.52 12.68 8.47
CA ASP A 80 -3.37 11.64 9.07
C ASP A 80 -2.56 10.74 10.04
N PHE A 81 -1.33 10.37 9.68
CA PHE A 81 -0.48 9.54 10.52
C PHE A 81 0.05 10.27 11.76
N LYS A 82 0.30 11.59 11.68
CA LYS A 82 0.67 12.39 12.85
C LYS A 82 -0.45 12.44 13.89
N VAL A 83 -1.73 12.44 13.46
CA VAL A 83 -2.88 12.36 14.38
C VAL A 83 -2.86 11.04 15.17
N LEU A 84 -2.52 9.91 14.52
CA LEU A 84 -2.38 8.62 15.20
C LEU A 84 -1.29 8.64 16.27
N LYS A 85 -0.15 9.29 16.00
CA LYS A 85 0.95 9.43 16.96
C LYS A 85 0.53 10.23 18.21
N LYS A 86 -0.32 11.26 18.06
CA LYS A 86 -0.79 12.07 19.19
C LYS A 86 -1.76 11.33 20.12
N GLY A 87 -2.50 10.34 19.60
CA GLY A 87 -3.44 9.53 20.38
C GLY A 87 -2.85 8.23 20.95
N SER A 88 -1.56 7.96 20.71
CA SER A 88 -0.88 6.73 21.14
C SER A 88 0.20 7.03 22.19
N SER A 89 -0.20 7.64 23.30
CA SER A 89 0.55 7.45 24.53
C SER A 89 0.20 6.06 25.05
N VAL A 90 1.21 5.22 25.27
CA VAL A 90 1.09 3.86 25.82
C VAL A 90 0.55 2.84 24.81
N ILE A 91 1.46 2.03 24.26
CA ILE A 91 1.39 0.55 24.20
C ILE A 91 2.78 0.14 23.67
N GLU A 92 3.76 0.09 24.57
CA GLU A 92 4.91 -0.80 24.41
C GLU A 92 4.40 -2.21 24.74
N ARG A 93 3.80 -2.86 23.75
CA ARG A 93 3.74 -4.31 23.74
C ARG A 93 4.63 -4.74 22.60
N ASP A 94 5.47 -5.73 22.84
CA ASP A 94 6.29 -6.47 21.85
C ASP A 94 5.43 -7.23 20.83
N ASN A 95 4.33 -6.63 20.38
CA ASN A 95 3.48 -7.17 19.37
C ASN A 95 4.21 -7.00 18.03
N VAL A 96 4.54 -8.13 17.43
CA VAL A 96 4.97 -8.20 16.04
C VAL A 96 3.98 -7.41 15.21
N LEU A 97 4.46 -6.32 14.61
CA LEU A 97 3.63 -5.50 13.73
C LEU A 97 3.20 -6.39 12.56
N THR A 98 1.89 -6.49 12.31
CA THR A 98 1.34 -7.30 11.22
C THR A 98 0.41 -6.48 10.35
N PHE A 99 0.07 -7.01 9.17
CA PHE A 99 -0.95 -6.41 8.33
C PHE A 99 -2.34 -6.49 8.98
N SER A 100 -3.11 -5.41 8.83
CA SER A 100 -4.52 -5.40 9.23
C SER A 100 -5.29 -6.51 8.48
N ARG A 101 -6.43 -6.96 9.05
CA ARG A 101 -7.28 -7.99 8.43
C ARG A 101 -7.70 -7.60 7.00
N THR A 102 -7.98 -6.32 6.77
CA THR A 102 -8.37 -5.81 5.46
C THR A 102 -7.21 -5.79 4.47
N THR A 103 -6.02 -5.38 4.89
CA THR A 103 -4.81 -5.43 4.04
C THR A 103 -4.44 -6.85 3.68
N ARG A 104 -4.50 -7.79 4.63
CA ARG A 104 -4.27 -9.22 4.38
C ARG A 104 -5.24 -9.78 3.34
N ARG A 105 -6.52 -9.43 3.44
CA ARG A 105 -7.53 -9.83 2.44
C ARG A 105 -7.21 -9.30 1.05
N VAL A 106 -6.78 -8.03 0.92
CA VAL A 106 -6.39 -7.46 -0.38
C VAL A 106 -5.20 -8.22 -0.97
N LEU A 107 -4.13 -8.42 -0.19
CA LEU A 107 -2.95 -9.16 -0.64
C LEU A 107 -3.29 -10.60 -1.03
N PHE A 108 -4.12 -11.28 -0.25
CA PHE A 108 -4.61 -12.62 -0.55
C PHE A 108 -5.41 -12.68 -1.86
N LEU A 109 -6.30 -11.71 -2.09
CA LEU A 109 -7.08 -11.65 -3.33
C LEU A 109 -6.21 -11.42 -4.56
N ILE A 110 -5.16 -10.59 -4.46
CA ILE A 110 -4.17 -10.40 -5.52
C ILE A 110 -3.47 -11.73 -5.81
N LEU A 111 -2.94 -12.37 -4.77
CA LEU A 111 -2.29 -13.67 -4.86
C LEU A 111 -3.19 -14.72 -5.52
N ARG A 112 -4.49 -14.74 -5.18
CA ARG A 112 -5.47 -15.69 -5.73
C ARG A 112 -5.88 -15.37 -7.16
N SER A 113 -5.99 -14.10 -7.54
CA SER A 113 -6.36 -13.69 -8.90
C SER A 113 -5.34 -14.09 -9.97
N ILE A 114 -4.11 -14.32 -9.55
CA ILE A 114 -3.02 -14.77 -10.41
C ILE A 114 -3.15 -16.29 -10.62
N LYS A 115 -3.82 -16.66 -11.71
CA LYS A 115 -3.86 -18.04 -12.22
C LYS A 115 -2.49 -18.38 -12.78
N THR A 116 -1.77 -19.25 -12.09
CA THR A 116 -0.46 -19.75 -12.51
C THR A 116 -0.57 -21.26 -12.60
N THR A 117 -0.82 -21.77 -13.80
CA THR A 117 -0.86 -23.20 -14.04
C THR A 117 0.51 -23.76 -14.41
N ARG A 118 1.44 -22.94 -14.95
CA ARG A 118 2.82 -23.37 -15.31
C ARG A 118 3.94 -22.31 -15.21
N ASN A 119 3.63 -21.02 -15.09
CA ASN A 119 4.64 -19.96 -15.19
C ASN A 119 4.95 -19.28 -13.84
N ILE A 120 6.20 -18.83 -13.70
CA ILE A 120 6.61 -17.92 -12.63
C ILE A 120 5.86 -16.59 -12.79
N CYS A 121 5.27 -16.08 -11.71
CA CYS A 121 4.61 -14.79 -11.68
C CYS A 121 5.27 -13.86 -10.66
N VAL A 122 5.55 -12.64 -11.11
CA VAL A 122 6.06 -11.57 -10.26
C VAL A 122 4.93 -10.59 -9.96
N ILE A 123 4.61 -10.45 -8.68
CA ILE A 123 3.63 -9.51 -8.15
C ILE A 123 4.31 -8.17 -7.98
N ASN A 124 3.85 -7.16 -8.71
CA ASN A 124 4.46 -5.84 -8.72
C ASN A 124 3.64 -4.80 -7.94
N THR A 125 4.26 -3.65 -7.71
CA THR A 125 3.68 -2.46 -7.07
C THR A 125 2.37 -2.02 -7.72
N PHE A 126 2.25 -2.13 -9.05
CA PHE A 126 1.05 -1.73 -9.80
C PHE A 126 -0.17 -2.60 -9.54
N GLN A 127 -0.01 -3.91 -9.49
CA GLN A 127 -1.11 -4.83 -9.18
C GLN A 127 -1.66 -4.57 -7.78
N VAL A 128 -0.76 -4.32 -6.82
CA VAL A 128 -1.14 -3.97 -5.44
C VAL A 128 -1.80 -2.59 -5.39
N PHE A 129 -1.21 -1.58 -6.05
CA PHE A 129 -1.79 -0.24 -6.17
C PHE A 129 -3.22 -0.30 -6.71
N ASN A 130 -3.43 -0.95 -7.86
CA ASN A 130 -4.73 -1.08 -8.51
C ASN A 130 -5.78 -1.74 -7.61
N SER A 131 -5.37 -2.73 -6.83
CA SER A 131 -6.26 -3.40 -5.88
C SER A 131 -6.61 -2.52 -4.68
N LEU A 132 -5.66 -1.71 -4.20
CA LEU A 132 -5.90 -0.75 -3.11
C LEU A 132 -6.87 0.36 -3.55
N ILE A 133 -6.68 0.95 -4.73
CA ILE A 133 -7.56 2.03 -5.24
C ILE A 133 -8.95 1.56 -5.71
N ARG A 134 -9.16 0.24 -5.81
CA ARG A 134 -10.51 -0.36 -5.99
C ARG A 134 -11.33 -0.32 -4.70
N ASN A 135 -10.70 -0.20 -3.54
CA ASN A 135 -11.41 0.00 -2.28
C ASN A 135 -12.15 1.37 -2.31
N LYS A 136 -13.48 1.34 -2.21
CA LYS A 136 -14.32 2.55 -2.27
C LYS A 136 -13.94 3.59 -1.22
N GLY A 137 -13.64 3.15 0.01
CA GLY A 137 -13.23 4.03 1.11
C GLY A 137 -11.91 4.73 0.83
N LEU A 138 -10.89 3.97 0.38
CA LEU A 138 -9.59 4.54 0.06
C LEU A 138 -9.67 5.47 -1.16
N ARG A 139 -10.47 5.13 -2.18
CA ARG A 139 -10.72 6.00 -3.33
C ARG A 139 -11.38 7.31 -2.92
N LYS A 140 -12.45 7.25 -2.10
CA LYS A 140 -13.12 8.45 -1.57
C LYS A 140 -12.15 9.31 -0.77
N TRP A 141 -11.31 8.69 0.07
CA TRP A 141 -10.29 9.41 0.83
C TRP A 141 -9.25 10.10 -0.07
N ILE A 142 -8.74 9.43 -1.11
CA ILE A 142 -7.80 10.05 -2.06
C ILE A 142 -8.45 11.23 -2.78
N LYS A 143 -9.73 11.09 -3.19
CA LYS A 143 -10.47 12.20 -3.81
C LYS A 143 -10.54 13.40 -2.87
N ASN A 144 -10.91 13.18 -1.61
CA ASN A 144 -10.96 14.24 -0.60
C ASN A 144 -9.59 14.89 -0.36
N ALA A 145 -8.52 14.07 -0.30
CA ALA A 145 -7.15 14.57 -0.15
C ALA A 145 -6.69 15.47 -1.30
N LEU A 146 -7.32 15.35 -2.49
CA LEU A 146 -7.04 16.20 -3.64
C LEU A 146 -7.92 17.45 -3.69
N THR A 147 -9.10 17.43 -3.07
CA THR A 147 -10.06 18.55 -3.06
C THR A 147 -9.90 19.48 -1.86
N ASP A 148 -9.45 18.98 -0.71
CA ASP A 148 -9.14 19.78 0.48
C ASP A 148 -7.94 20.70 0.14
N SER A 149 -8.24 21.90 -0.36
CA SER A 149 -7.28 22.98 -0.66
C SER A 149 -7.52 24.10 0.34
#